data_AF-A0A2Z6R7W2-F1
#
_entry.id   AF-A0A2Z6R7W2-F1
#
_cell.length_a   1.000
_cell.length_b   1.000
_cell.length_c   1.000
_cell.angle_alpha   90.00
_cell.angle_beta   90.00
_cell.angle_gamma   90.00
#
_symmetry.space_group_name_H-M   'P 1'
#
loop_
_entity.id
_entity.type
_entity.pdbx_description
1 polymer ?
#
loop_
_entity_poly.entity_id
_entity_poly.type
_entity_poly.pdbx_seq_one_letter_code
_entity_poly.pdbx_strand_id
1 'polypeptide(L)'
;MSTVQSCSEWRDLRINKDAFVQRSIQYQWEVTWTAIQQVKHFRCTSFKRNFLWSFIIKILHHQLPVGRWLRKRKPSLYRNFHCQFCNNEADETISHLITCPHTAPLRQKIYEVLWVFLSSTLPQFFDLLSSANLVNNEINGWIGTSIQSP
;
A
#
# COMPACT_ATOMS: atom_id res chain seq x y z
N MET A 1 27.42 5.74 28.79
CA MET A 1 25.96 5.50 28.73
C MET A 1 25.40 6.30 27.56
N SER A 2 25.18 5.64 26.43
CA SER A 2 24.61 6.26 25.22
C SER A 2 23.12 6.52 25.45
N THR A 3 22.76 7.79 25.59
CA THR A 3 21.36 8.23 25.60
C THR A 3 20.70 7.75 24.32
N VAL A 4 19.68 6.90 24.45
CA VAL A 4 18.74 6.58 23.37
C VAL A 4 18.15 7.91 22.91
N GLN A 5 18.66 8.44 21.79
CA GLN A 5 18.15 9.68 21.20
C GLN A 5 16.67 9.43 20.90
N SER A 6 15.81 10.08 21.68
CA SER A 6 14.37 9.94 21.58
C SER A 6 13.95 10.15 20.13
N CYS A 7 13.33 9.14 19.52
CA CYS A 7 12.85 9.12 18.14
C CYS A 7 11.75 10.19 17.85
N SER A 8 11.51 11.11 18.79
CA SER A 8 10.59 12.23 18.71
C SER A 8 10.93 13.21 17.60
N GLU A 9 12.22 13.51 17.36
CA GLU A 9 12.61 14.53 16.37
C GLU A 9 12.11 14.21 14.96
N TRP A 10 12.15 12.92 14.57
CA TRP A 10 11.63 12.47 13.29
C TRP A 10 10.10 12.54 13.23
N ARG A 11 9.42 12.13 14.31
CA ARG A 11 7.94 12.22 14.42
C ARG A 11 7.46 13.67 14.28
N ASP A 12 8.19 14.60 14.89
CA ASP A 12 7.78 16.00 15.02
C ASP A 12 8.02 16.81 13.72
N LEU A 13 8.70 16.21 12.72
CA LEU A 13 8.81 16.77 11.38
C LEU A 13 7.41 17.09 10.82
N ARG A 14 7.25 18.30 10.27
CA ARG A 14 5.98 18.78 9.69
C ARG A 14 5.37 17.81 8.67
N ILE A 15 6.24 17.09 7.95
CA ILE A 15 5.85 16.07 6.98
C ILE A 15 5.10 14.88 7.61
N ASN A 16 5.49 14.51 8.84
CA ASN A 16 5.03 13.32 9.55
C ASN A 16 3.82 13.60 10.45
N LYS A 17 3.52 14.87 10.75
CA LYS A 17 2.40 15.26 11.62
C LYS A 17 1.11 14.52 11.27
N ASP A 18 0.64 14.57 10.02
CA ASP A 18 -0.62 13.93 9.63
C ASP A 18 -0.61 12.41 9.83
N ALA A 19 0.54 11.76 9.65
CA ALA A 19 0.69 10.31 9.83
C ALA A 19 0.62 9.88 11.31
N PHE A 20 0.91 10.78 12.25
CA PHE A 20 0.89 10.51 13.69
C PHE A 20 -0.28 11.15 14.44
N VAL A 21 -0.93 12.15 13.84
CA VAL A 21 -2.14 12.80 14.37
C VAL A 21 -3.37 11.93 14.13
N GLN A 22 -3.45 11.21 13.00
CA GLN A 22 -4.46 10.16 12.78
C GLN A 22 -4.08 8.89 13.56
N ARG A 23 -4.28 8.88 14.87
CA ARG A 23 -4.31 7.65 15.69
C ARG A 23 -5.48 6.70 15.33
N SER A 24 -6.25 7.01 14.29
CA SER A 24 -7.42 6.24 13.87
C SER A 24 -7.07 4.89 13.24
N ILE A 25 -5.84 4.72 12.75
CA ILE A 25 -5.39 3.44 12.19
C ILE A 25 -4.65 2.66 13.27
N GLN A 26 -5.37 1.79 13.97
CA GLN A 26 -4.77 0.79 14.85
C GLN A 26 -4.36 -0.42 14.03
N TYR A 27 -3.08 -0.53 13.70
CA TYR A 27 -2.55 -1.74 13.08
C TYR A 27 -2.51 -2.86 14.13
N GLN A 28 -2.99 -4.05 13.76
CA GLN A 28 -2.68 -5.28 14.49
C GLN A 28 -1.20 -5.60 14.25
N TRP A 29 -0.32 -5.03 15.08
CA TRP A 29 1.11 -5.00 14.80
C TRP A 29 1.74 -6.38 14.77
N GLU A 30 1.25 -7.31 15.61
CA GLU A 30 1.70 -8.71 15.59
C GLU A 30 1.44 -9.40 14.24
N VAL A 31 0.22 -9.26 13.72
CA VAL A 31 -0.16 -9.82 12.41
C VAL A 31 0.60 -9.12 11.28
N THR A 32 0.68 -7.79 11.35
CA THR A 32 1.37 -6.96 10.35
C THR A 32 2.85 -7.32 10.28
N TRP A 33 3.51 -7.47 11.43
CA TRP A 33 4.91 -7.83 11.52
C TRP A 33 5.16 -9.24 11.02
N THR A 34 4.31 -10.20 11.40
CA THR A 34 4.36 -11.57 10.90
C THR A 34 4.29 -11.61 9.38
N ALA A 35 3.35 -10.87 8.77
CA ALA A 35 3.23 -10.78 7.31
C ALA A 35 4.47 -10.14 6.66
N ILE A 36 5.01 -9.05 7.24
CA ILE A 36 6.25 -8.40 6.76
C ILE A 36 7.45 -9.36 6.84
N GLN A 37 7.53 -10.19 7.88
CA GLN A 37 8.60 -11.18 8.05
C GLN A 37 8.57 -12.26 6.98
N GLN A 38 7.38 -12.70 6.53
CA GLN A 38 7.23 -13.68 5.45
C GLN A 38 7.82 -13.19 4.13
N VAL A 39 7.68 -11.89 3.82
CA VAL A 39 8.29 -11.29 2.61
C VAL A 39 9.83 -11.31 2.67
N LYS A 40 10.40 -11.38 3.88
CA LYS A 40 11.82 -11.08 4.09
C LYS A 40 12.74 -12.30 4.18
N HIS A 41 12.28 -13.47 4.63
CA HIS A 41 13.19 -14.51 5.16
C HIS A 41 14.37 -13.89 5.97
N PHE A 42 14.08 -12.81 6.70
CA PHE A 42 14.97 -12.03 7.57
C PHE A 42 16.15 -11.22 6.99
N ARG A 43 16.56 -11.29 5.72
CA ARG A 43 17.73 -10.50 5.23
C ARG A 43 17.47 -9.70 3.94
N CYS A 44 17.58 -8.36 4.04
CA CYS A 44 17.62 -7.43 2.89
C CYS A 44 18.98 -7.51 2.19
N THR A 45 19.24 -8.61 1.48
CA THR A 45 20.54 -8.88 0.85
C THR A 45 20.68 -8.27 -0.55
N SER A 46 19.62 -7.71 -1.13
CA SER A 46 19.65 -7.14 -2.47
C SER A 46 18.87 -5.83 -2.57
N PHE A 47 19.27 -4.98 -3.52
CA PHE A 47 18.58 -3.72 -3.83
C PHE A 47 17.10 -3.94 -4.17
N LYS A 48 16.78 -5.00 -4.94
CA LYS A 48 15.40 -5.36 -5.30
C LYS A 48 14.55 -5.66 -4.05
N ARG A 49 15.07 -6.46 -3.12
CA ARG A 49 14.38 -6.77 -1.85
C ARG A 49 14.22 -5.54 -0.97
N ASN A 50 15.24 -4.69 -0.88
CA ASN A 50 15.17 -3.45 -0.12
C ASN A 50 14.13 -2.46 -0.69
N PHE A 51 14.06 -2.35 -2.02
CA PHE A 51 13.07 -1.53 -2.70
C PHE A 51 11.65 -2.02 -2.42
N LEU A 52 11.40 -3.32 -2.57
CA LEU A 52 10.10 -3.94 -2.27
C LEU A 52 9.71 -3.73 -0.80
N TRP A 53 10.63 -3.92 0.12
CA TRP A 53 10.38 -3.71 1.55
C TRP A 53 10.02 -2.26 1.84
N SER A 54 10.80 -1.32 1.30
CA SER A 54 10.51 0.12 1.41
C SER A 54 9.15 0.48 0.81
N PHE A 55 8.77 -0.17 -0.29
CA PHE A 55 7.48 0.03 -0.95
C PHE A 55 6.32 -0.48 -0.08
N ILE A 56 6.41 -1.68 0.49
CA ILE A 56 5.40 -2.25 1.39
C ILE A 56 5.18 -1.36 2.62
N ILE A 57 6.26 -0.94 3.28
CA ILE A 57 6.16 -0.03 4.45
C ILE A 57 5.49 1.29 4.04
N LYS A 58 5.85 1.85 2.88
CA LYS A 58 5.21 3.07 2.37
C LYS A 58 3.72 2.85 2.05
N ILE A 59 3.31 1.68 1.56
CA ILE A 59 1.89 1.35 1.37
C ILE A 59 1.16 1.30 2.70
N LEU A 60 1.69 0.55 3.67
CA LEU A 60 1.06 0.37 4.98
C LEU A 60 0.76 1.70 5.64
N HIS A 61 1.68 2.66 5.56
CA HIS A 61 1.50 4.00 6.12
C HIS A 61 0.85 5.02 5.18
N HIS A 62 0.36 4.60 4.00
CA HIS A 62 -0.18 5.48 2.96
C HIS A 62 0.80 6.60 2.53
N GLN A 63 2.10 6.37 2.59
CA GLN A 63 3.21 7.30 2.32
C GLN A 63 3.91 7.08 0.97
N LEU A 64 3.24 6.41 0.02
CA LEU A 64 3.71 6.29 -1.35
C LEU A 64 4.08 7.67 -1.93
N PRO A 65 5.08 7.75 -2.82
CA PRO A 65 5.53 9.02 -3.39
C PRO A 65 4.55 9.54 -4.45
N VAL A 66 3.31 9.84 -4.04
CA VAL A 66 2.30 10.51 -4.88
C VAL A 66 2.38 12.03 -4.74
N GLY A 67 1.89 12.75 -5.74
CA GLY A 67 1.91 14.21 -5.80
C GLY A 67 1.57 14.94 -4.50
N ARG A 68 0.52 14.52 -3.78
CA ARG A 68 0.18 15.09 -2.46
C ARG A 68 1.35 15.08 -1.46
N TRP A 69 2.06 13.96 -1.37
CA TRP A 69 3.17 13.79 -0.44
C TRP A 69 4.43 14.44 -0.95
N LEU A 70 4.70 14.37 -2.26
CA LEU A 70 5.83 15.04 -2.90
C LEU A 70 5.79 16.55 -2.66
N ARG A 71 4.62 17.19 -2.83
CA ARG A 71 4.38 18.59 -2.46
C ARG A 71 4.67 18.88 -0.99
N LYS A 72 4.27 17.98 -0.10
CA LYS A 72 4.56 18.11 1.34
C LYS A 72 6.06 18.01 1.64
N ARG A 73 6.80 17.14 0.94
CA ARG A 73 8.25 16.93 1.14
C ARG A 73 9.10 18.06 0.56
N LYS A 74 8.79 18.48 -0.67
CA LYS A 74 9.57 19.44 -1.47
C LYS A 74 8.63 20.37 -2.26
N PRO A 75 7.97 21.33 -1.59
CA PRO A 75 6.94 22.16 -2.21
C PRO A 75 7.46 23.02 -3.35
N SER A 76 8.75 23.43 -3.32
CA SER A 76 9.38 24.20 -4.39
C SER A 76 9.47 23.43 -5.71
N LEU A 77 9.72 22.12 -5.66
CA LEU A 77 9.87 21.27 -6.85
C LEU A 77 8.54 20.78 -7.40
N TYR A 78 7.55 20.53 -6.53
CA TYR A 78 6.32 19.85 -6.89
C TYR A 78 5.07 20.73 -6.83
N ARG A 79 5.21 22.07 -6.81
CA ARG A 79 4.09 23.00 -6.63
C ARG A 79 2.91 22.73 -7.58
N ASN A 80 3.22 22.50 -8.85
CA ASN A 80 2.23 22.24 -9.92
C ASN A 80 2.34 20.77 -10.39
N PHE A 81 2.45 19.85 -9.43
CA PHE A 81 2.57 18.43 -9.74
C PHE A 81 1.19 17.79 -9.87
N HIS A 82 0.82 17.51 -11.12
CA HIS A 82 -0.43 16.88 -11.48
C HIS A 82 -0.20 15.43 -11.93
N CYS A 83 -1.30 14.69 -12.10
CA CYS A 83 -1.25 13.32 -12.57
C CYS A 83 -0.62 13.25 -13.97
N GLN A 84 0.42 12.42 -14.08
CA GLN A 84 1.19 12.23 -15.30
C GLN A 84 0.43 11.45 -16.38
N PHE A 85 -0.66 10.77 -16.00
CA PHE A 85 -1.46 9.95 -16.91
C PHE A 85 -2.62 10.70 -17.56
N CYS A 86 -3.14 11.76 -16.93
CA CYS A 86 -4.29 12.52 -17.43
C CYS A 86 -3.94 13.96 -17.82
N ASN A 87 -2.76 14.17 -18.43
CA ASN A 87 -2.34 15.46 -19.01
C ASN A 87 -2.56 16.69 -18.10
N ASN A 88 -2.32 16.55 -16.80
CA ASN A 88 -2.43 17.62 -15.80
C ASN A 88 -3.85 18.09 -15.41
N GLU A 89 -4.90 17.34 -15.73
CA GLU A 89 -6.28 17.74 -15.39
C GLU A 89 -6.64 17.60 -13.89
N ALA A 90 -5.84 16.84 -13.13
CA ALA A 90 -6.10 16.58 -11.72
C ALA A 90 -4.81 16.44 -10.89
N ASP A 91 -4.91 16.75 -9.61
CA ASP A 91 -3.86 16.50 -8.64
C ASP A 91 -3.59 14.99 -8.48
N GLU A 92 -2.30 14.62 -8.47
CA GLU A 92 -1.94 13.22 -8.27
C GLU A 92 -2.14 12.80 -6.80
N THR A 93 -3.17 11.98 -6.59
CA THR A 93 -3.49 11.33 -5.33
C THR A 93 -3.68 9.84 -5.56
N ILE A 94 -3.57 9.02 -4.50
CA ILE A 94 -3.82 7.56 -4.60
C ILE A 94 -5.25 7.31 -5.11
N SER A 95 -6.25 8.03 -4.58
CA SER A 95 -7.64 7.90 -5.01
C SER A 95 -7.80 8.21 -6.50
N HIS A 96 -7.20 9.30 -6.99
CA HIS A 96 -7.20 9.61 -8.41
C HIS A 96 -6.51 8.53 -9.24
N LEU A 97 -5.34 8.01 -8.83
CA LEU A 97 -4.65 6.96 -9.59
C LEU A 97 -5.47 5.67 -9.75
N ILE A 98 -6.34 5.36 -8.79
CA ILE A 98 -7.24 4.19 -8.83
C ILE A 98 -8.43 4.44 -9.75
N THR A 99 -8.93 5.68 -9.84
CA THR A 99 -10.10 6.04 -10.67
C THR A 99 -9.74 6.64 -12.02
N CYS A 100 -8.47 6.98 -12.25
CA CYS A 100 -8.02 7.66 -13.47
C CYS A 100 -8.32 6.79 -14.70
N PRO A 101 -9.00 7.33 -15.73
CA PRO A 101 -9.33 6.56 -16.94
C PRO A 101 -8.07 6.03 -17.64
N HIS A 102 -7.01 6.85 -17.70
CA HIS A 102 -5.78 6.51 -18.40
C HIS A 102 -4.94 5.43 -17.71
N THR A 103 -5.15 5.19 -16.41
CA THR A 103 -4.49 4.08 -15.71
C THR A 103 -5.30 2.78 -15.77
N ALA A 104 -6.51 2.78 -16.35
CA ALA A 104 -7.37 1.59 -16.42
C ALA A 104 -6.70 0.38 -17.10
N PRO A 105 -5.98 0.51 -18.23
CA PRO A 105 -5.31 -0.63 -18.86
C PRO A 105 -4.22 -1.24 -17.97
N LEU A 106 -3.49 -0.39 -17.24
CA LEU A 106 -2.45 -0.84 -16.31
C LEU A 106 -3.07 -1.56 -15.11
N ARG A 107 -4.15 -1.02 -14.55
CA ARG A 107 -4.88 -1.67 -13.46
C ARG A 107 -5.40 -3.03 -13.90
N GLN A 108 -6.02 -3.13 -15.07
CA GLN A 108 -6.53 -4.38 -15.62
C GLN A 108 -5.43 -5.44 -15.71
N LYS A 109 -4.26 -5.08 -16.26
CA LYS A 109 -3.11 -5.98 -16.33
C LYS A 109 -2.63 -6.44 -14.95
N ILE A 110 -2.61 -5.53 -13.97
CA ILE A 110 -2.24 -5.88 -12.59
C ILE A 110 -3.28 -6.86 -11.99
N TYR A 111 -4.57 -6.60 -12.21
CA TYR A 111 -5.65 -7.48 -11.74
C TYR A 111 -5.56 -8.87 -12.35
N GLU A 112 -5.30 -8.97 -13.66
CA GLU A 112 -5.14 -10.26 -14.33
C GLU A 112 -3.96 -11.06 -13.77
N VAL A 113 -2.80 -10.41 -13.59
CA VAL A 113 -1.62 -11.05 -13.00
C VAL A 113 -1.87 -11.49 -11.56
N LEU A 114 -2.52 -10.62 -10.76
CA LEU A 114 -2.88 -10.94 -9.39
C LEU A 114 -3.87 -12.10 -9.34
N TRP A 115 -4.87 -12.11 -10.22
CA TRP A 115 -5.87 -13.17 -10.31
C TRP A 115 -5.22 -14.51 -10.68
N VAL A 116 -4.32 -14.54 -11.66
CA VAL A 116 -3.57 -15.75 -12.03
C VAL A 116 -2.72 -16.25 -10.85
N PHE A 117 -2.05 -15.34 -10.13
CA PHE A 117 -1.29 -15.70 -8.95
C PHE A 117 -2.20 -16.28 -7.85
N LEU A 118 -3.29 -15.62 -7.52
CA LEU A 118 -4.23 -16.06 -6.48
C LEU A 118 -4.89 -17.38 -6.86
N SER A 119 -5.37 -17.54 -8.09
CA SER A 119 -6.02 -18.78 -8.57
C SER A 119 -5.07 -19.97 -8.64
N SER A 120 -3.78 -19.76 -8.89
CA SER A 120 -2.78 -20.84 -8.85
C SER A 120 -2.29 -21.17 -7.44
N THR A 121 -2.35 -20.20 -6.53
CA THR A 121 -1.80 -20.32 -5.17
C THR A 121 -2.86 -20.74 -4.15
N LEU A 122 -4.07 -20.18 -4.22
CA LEU A 122 -5.17 -20.45 -3.29
C LEU A 122 -5.54 -21.95 -3.18
N PRO A 123 -5.62 -22.73 -4.28
CA PRO A 123 -5.90 -24.17 -4.17
C PRO A 123 -4.86 -24.92 -3.34
N GLN A 124 -3.59 -24.48 -3.36
CA GLN A 124 -2.51 -25.09 -2.56
C GLN A 124 -2.67 -24.84 -1.06
N PHE A 125 -3.43 -23.81 -0.69
CA PHE A 125 -3.78 -23.48 0.70
C PHE A 125 -5.21 -23.89 1.07
N PHE A 126 -6.04 -24.31 0.10
CA PHE A 126 -7.43 -24.67 0.33
C PHE A 126 -7.57 -25.92 1.19
N ASP A 127 -6.65 -26.89 1.07
CA ASP A 127 -6.61 -28.07 1.95
C ASP A 127 -6.22 -27.72 3.40
N LEU A 128 -5.52 -26.60 3.63
CA LEU A 128 -5.20 -26.07 4.98
C LEU A 128 -6.27 -25.12 5.53
N LEU A 129 -6.95 -24.38 4.65
CA LEU A 129 -7.95 -23.35 5.00
C LEU A 129 -9.39 -23.87 4.97
N SER A 130 -9.63 -25.10 4.51
CA SER A 130 -10.94 -25.78 4.47
C SER A 130 -11.58 -25.99 5.85
N SER A 131 -10.92 -25.60 6.94
CA SER A 131 -11.54 -25.44 8.25
C SER A 131 -12.25 -24.09 8.48
N ALA A 132 -12.26 -23.15 7.52
CA ALA A 132 -12.94 -21.87 7.71
C ALA A 132 -13.66 -21.36 6.45
N ASN A 133 -15.00 -21.31 6.52
CA ASN A 133 -15.95 -20.66 5.60
C ASN A 133 -15.72 -19.15 5.34
N LEU A 134 -14.59 -18.58 5.78
CA LEU A 134 -14.29 -17.14 5.76
C LEU A 134 -13.72 -16.67 4.42
N VAL A 135 -12.99 -17.53 3.71
CA VAL A 135 -12.15 -17.11 2.56
C VAL A 135 -12.98 -16.62 1.36
N ASN A 136 -14.10 -17.26 1.05
CA ASN A 136 -14.92 -16.88 -0.13
C ASN A 136 -15.67 -15.55 0.07
N ASN A 137 -16.07 -15.22 1.29
CA ASN A 137 -16.76 -13.95 1.57
C ASN A 137 -15.78 -12.77 1.61
N GLU A 138 -14.56 -12.99 2.11
CA GLU A 138 -13.53 -11.95 2.14
C GLU A 138 -12.97 -11.66 0.75
N ILE A 139 -12.69 -12.68 -0.08
CA ILE A 139 -12.18 -12.43 -1.44
C ILE A 139 -13.17 -11.59 -2.25
N ASN A 140 -14.48 -11.85 -2.16
CA ASN A 140 -15.49 -11.03 -2.83
C ASN A 140 -15.61 -9.61 -2.25
N GLY A 141 -15.43 -9.45 -0.93
CA GLY A 141 -15.38 -8.14 -0.28
C GLY A 141 -14.14 -7.31 -0.68
N TRP A 142 -13.02 -7.96 -0.96
CA TRP A 142 -11.77 -7.31 -1.37
C TRP A 142 -11.73 -6.98 -2.87
N ILE A 143 -12.43 -7.78 -3.68
CA ILE A 143 -12.54 -7.57 -5.14
C ILE A 143 -13.59 -6.51 -5.47
N GLY A 144 -14.50 -6.17 -4.54
CA GLY A 144 -15.45 -5.08 -4.72
C GLY A 144 -16.42 -5.34 -5.88
N THR A 145 -16.79 -6.60 -6.13
CA THR A 145 -17.93 -6.90 -7.00
C THR A 145 -19.20 -6.51 -6.26
N SER A 146 -19.62 -5.26 -6.43
CA SER A 146 -21.01 -4.89 -6.20
C SER A 146 -21.85 -5.63 -7.24
N ILE A 147 -22.25 -6.86 -6.92
CA ILE A 147 -23.42 -7.45 -7.56
C ILE A 147 -24.60 -6.68 -7.00
N GLN A 148 -25.03 -5.66 -7.74
CA GLN A 148 -26.39 -5.16 -7.61
C GLN A 148 -27.31 -6.30 -8.02
N SER A 149 -27.96 -6.92 -7.04
CA SER A 149 -29.11 -7.78 -7.29
C SER A 149 -30.34 -6.89 -7.46
N PRO A 150 -31.28 -7.21 -8.37
CA PRO A 150 -32.53 -6.49 -8.57
C PRO A 150 -33.48 -6.60 -7.36
#